data_AF-A0A959AI03-F1
#
_entry.id   AF-A0A959AI03-F1
#
_cell.length_a   1.000
_cell.length_b   1.000
_cell.length_c   1.000
_cell.angle_alpha   90.00
_cell.angle_beta   90.00
_cell.angle_gamma   90.00
#
_symmetry.space_group_name_H-M   'P 1'
#
loop_
_entity.id
_entity.type
_entity.pdbx_description
1 polymer ?
#
loop_
_entity_poly.entity_id
_entity_poly.type
_entity_poly.pdbx_seq_one_letter_code
_entity_poly.pdbx_strand_id
1 'polypeptide(L)'
;MDSSPILQILRALPPHTLRALGKFVHAAYHVTHQDVVRLFDILREQLPEAPDKETLAKLLYPKGGVTPRRIYHLNNYLLEAVEKFLAQEMWEQRPHDQHLATVEHLRRLQLRRESASMLRYARKRLEADPQRGAAYHRSEYLLQLESYYLSQQEGRTRSANVQELTDTEDVAFICSKLRTGCLLLSHQAVSKR
;
A
#
# COMPACT_ATOMS: atom_id res chain seq x y z
N MET A 1 -14.99 10.30 -22.84
CA MET A 1 -13.96 9.79 -21.90
C MET A 1 -14.47 9.82 -20.46
N ASP A 2 -15.63 10.44 -20.20
CA ASP A 2 -16.18 10.66 -18.87
C ASP A 2 -16.48 9.42 -18.03
N SER A 3 -16.71 8.28 -18.67
CA SER A 3 -16.92 6.99 -18.00
C SER A 3 -15.63 6.22 -17.70
N SER A 4 -14.45 6.79 -18.01
CA SER A 4 -13.18 6.12 -17.74
C SER A 4 -12.96 6.02 -16.21
N PRO A 5 -12.60 4.84 -15.66
CA PRO A 5 -12.34 4.66 -14.23
C PRO A 5 -11.34 5.68 -13.69
N ILE A 6 -10.33 6.02 -14.50
CA ILE A 6 -9.29 6.96 -14.12
C ILE A 6 -9.85 8.35 -13.79
N LEU A 7 -10.81 8.83 -14.57
CA LEU A 7 -11.36 10.16 -14.39
C LEU A 7 -12.27 10.22 -13.16
N GLN A 8 -13.01 9.14 -12.90
CA GLN A 8 -13.80 9.01 -11.67
C GLN A 8 -12.90 9.04 -10.44
N ILE A 9 -11.78 8.31 -10.46
CA ILE A 9 -10.79 8.32 -9.38
C ILE A 9 -10.22 9.73 -9.20
N LEU A 10 -9.70 10.36 -10.28
CA LEU A 10 -9.10 11.69 -10.21
C LEU A 10 -10.06 12.76 -9.68
N ARG A 11 -11.34 12.70 -10.06
CA ARG A 11 -12.41 13.59 -9.55
C ARG A 11 -12.71 13.37 -8.06
N ALA A 12 -12.58 12.13 -7.58
CA ALA A 12 -12.84 11.79 -6.18
C ALA A 12 -11.66 12.14 -5.25
N LEU A 13 -10.45 12.34 -5.78
CA LEU A 13 -9.28 12.66 -4.96
C LEU A 13 -9.38 14.08 -4.39
N PRO A 14 -9.12 14.26 -3.08
CA PRO A 14 -9.04 15.60 -2.51
C PRO A 14 -7.80 16.33 -3.06
N PRO A 15 -7.80 17.67 -3.08
CA PRO A 15 -6.73 18.45 -3.72
C PRO A 15 -5.31 18.15 -3.21
N HIS A 16 -5.16 17.78 -1.94
CA HIS A 16 -3.85 17.43 -1.38
C HIS A 16 -3.32 16.09 -1.92
N THR A 17 -4.18 15.08 -2.01
CA THR A 17 -3.84 13.75 -2.56
C THR A 17 -3.60 13.85 -4.07
N LEU A 18 -4.36 14.66 -4.80
CA LEU A 18 -4.12 14.89 -6.23
C LEU A 18 -2.75 15.53 -6.49
N ARG A 19 -2.31 16.44 -5.62
CA ARG A 19 -0.94 17.00 -5.66
C ARG A 19 0.12 15.95 -5.36
N ALA A 20 -0.11 15.07 -4.38
CA ALA A 20 0.80 13.97 -4.05
C ALA A 20 0.90 12.95 -5.20
N LEU A 21 -0.22 12.60 -5.83
CA LEU A 21 -0.26 11.78 -7.05
C LEU A 21 0.55 12.44 -8.17
N GLY A 22 0.47 13.76 -8.32
CA GLY A 22 1.31 14.49 -9.28
C GLY A 22 2.80 14.25 -9.03
N LYS A 23 3.28 14.37 -7.78
CA LYS A 23 4.68 14.07 -7.43
C LYS A 23 5.04 12.62 -7.73
N PHE A 24 4.14 11.69 -7.43
CA PHE A 24 4.34 10.26 -7.68
C PHE A 24 4.46 9.95 -9.17
N VAL A 25 3.56 10.45 -10.00
CA VAL A 25 3.58 10.24 -11.47
C VAL A 25 4.80 10.89 -12.12
N HIS A 26 5.30 12.01 -11.59
CA HIS A 26 6.51 12.65 -12.10
C HIS A 26 7.81 11.97 -11.63
N ALA A 27 7.74 11.09 -10.63
CA ALA A 27 8.91 10.35 -10.18
C ALA A 27 9.25 9.24 -11.19
N ALA A 28 10.43 9.35 -11.81
CA ALA A 28 10.90 8.39 -12.81
C ALA A 28 10.98 6.94 -12.30
N TYR A 29 11.08 6.75 -10.98
CA TYR A 29 11.02 5.44 -10.34
C TYR A 29 9.66 4.75 -10.49
N HIS A 30 8.57 5.52 -10.54
CA HIS A 30 7.20 4.98 -10.62
C HIS A 30 6.66 4.98 -12.06
N VAL A 31 6.95 6.04 -12.82
CA VAL A 31 6.48 6.18 -14.21
C VAL A 31 7.66 6.56 -15.09
N THR A 32 8.04 5.65 -15.98
CA THR A 32 9.14 5.86 -16.93
C THR A 32 8.67 6.47 -18.24
N HIS A 33 7.40 6.24 -18.61
CA HIS A 33 6.86 6.65 -19.89
C HIS A 33 6.40 8.12 -19.87
N GLN A 34 7.17 9.01 -20.51
CA GLN A 34 6.91 10.46 -20.57
C GLN A 34 5.48 10.80 -21.06
N ASP A 35 4.96 10.09 -22.06
CA ASP A 35 3.60 10.36 -22.55
C ASP A 35 2.50 10.06 -21.50
N VAL A 36 2.77 9.20 -20.51
CA VAL A 36 1.85 8.91 -19.38
C VAL A 36 1.84 10.08 -18.41
N VAL A 37 3.00 10.68 -18.15
CA VAL A 37 3.12 11.90 -17.33
C VAL A 37 2.38 13.05 -18.01
N ARG A 38 2.60 13.26 -19.32
CA ARG A 38 1.87 14.29 -20.09
C ARG A 38 0.36 14.06 -20.09
N LEU A 39 -0.08 12.81 -20.23
CA LEU A 39 -1.51 12.46 -20.13
C LEU A 39 -2.06 12.86 -18.76
N PHE A 40 -1.35 12.57 -17.68
CA PHE A 40 -1.77 12.97 -16.33
C PHE A 40 -1.88 14.49 -16.19
N ASP A 41 -0.90 15.25 -16.67
CA ASP A 41 -0.92 16.72 -16.57
C ASP A 41 -2.10 17.33 -17.31
N ILE A 42 -2.35 16.88 -18.54
CA ILE A 42 -3.50 17.33 -19.34
C ILE A 42 -4.81 17.02 -18.59
N LEU A 43 -4.96 15.79 -18.08
CA LEU A 43 -6.16 15.41 -17.35
C LEU A 43 -6.34 16.24 -16.08
N ARG A 44 -5.26 16.46 -15.32
CA ARG A 44 -5.29 17.26 -14.09
C ARG A 44 -5.68 18.71 -14.34
N GLU A 45 -5.15 19.33 -15.39
CA GLU A 45 -5.44 20.73 -15.75
C GLU A 45 -6.88 20.95 -16.19
N GLN A 46 -7.50 19.95 -16.80
CA GLN A 46 -8.86 20.06 -17.33
C GLN A 46 -9.94 19.60 -16.34
N LEU A 47 -9.58 18.99 -15.20
CA LEU A 47 -10.55 18.62 -14.17
C LEU A 47 -11.45 19.81 -13.77
N PRO A 48 -12.78 19.59 -13.62
CA PRO A 48 -13.46 18.30 -13.61
C PRO A 48 -13.82 17.76 -15.00
N GLU A 49 -13.71 18.53 -16.08
CA GLU A 49 -14.14 18.14 -17.43
C GLU A 49 -12.99 17.51 -18.22
N ALA A 50 -13.11 16.25 -18.64
CA ALA A 50 -12.06 15.65 -19.45
C ALA A 50 -12.19 16.09 -20.91
N PRO A 51 -11.06 16.28 -21.62
CA PRO A 51 -11.10 16.48 -23.05
C PRO A 51 -11.73 15.27 -23.73
N ASP A 52 -12.39 15.49 -24.85
CA ASP A 52 -12.75 14.39 -25.73
C ASP A 52 -11.50 13.67 -26.27
N LYS A 53 -11.70 12.46 -26.81
CA LYS A 53 -10.57 11.63 -27.27
C LYS A 53 -9.76 12.29 -28.38
N GLU A 54 -10.41 13.11 -29.21
CA GLU A 54 -9.79 13.76 -30.36
C GLU A 54 -8.91 14.94 -29.94
N THR A 55 -9.41 15.75 -29.01
CA THR A 55 -8.69 16.85 -28.36
C THR A 55 -7.51 16.30 -27.57
N LEU A 56 -7.72 15.21 -26.81
CA LEU A 56 -6.62 14.55 -26.11
C LEU A 56 -5.53 14.05 -27.07
N ALA A 57 -5.91 13.45 -28.20
CA ALA A 57 -4.97 12.99 -29.22
C ALA A 57 -4.14 14.14 -29.78
N LYS A 58 -4.78 15.27 -30.09
CA LYS A 58 -4.12 16.49 -30.60
C LYS A 58 -3.17 17.10 -29.57
N LEU A 59 -3.57 17.15 -28.30
CA LEU A 59 -2.73 17.67 -27.21
C LEU A 59 -1.50 16.78 -26.95
N LEU A 60 -1.67 15.46 -26.99
CA LEU A 60 -0.55 14.52 -26.76
C LEU A 60 0.41 14.44 -27.95
N TYR A 61 -0.09 14.58 -29.18
CA TYR A 61 0.69 14.44 -30.41
C TYR A 61 0.28 15.48 -31.47
N PRO A 62 0.76 16.73 -31.33
CA PRO A 62 0.40 17.82 -32.24
C PRO A 62 0.83 17.58 -33.70
N LYS A 63 1.86 16.76 -33.91
CA LYS A 63 2.41 16.44 -35.24
C LYS A 63 1.72 15.25 -35.95
N GLY A 64 0.63 14.74 -35.39
CA GLY A 64 -0.13 13.61 -35.95
C GLY A 64 0.45 12.23 -35.63
N GLY A 65 -0.18 11.17 -36.13
CA GLY A 65 0.28 9.78 -36.00
C GLY A 65 -0.25 8.99 -34.79
N VAL A 66 -1.40 9.40 -34.22
CA VAL A 66 -1.97 8.73 -33.04
C VAL A 66 -2.96 7.67 -33.43
N THR A 67 -2.64 6.41 -33.13
CA THR A 67 -3.63 5.33 -33.19
C THR A 67 -4.49 5.34 -31.92
N PRO A 68 -5.82 5.13 -32.00
CA PRO A 68 -6.68 4.98 -30.82
C PRO A 68 -6.16 3.96 -29.79
N ARG A 69 -5.49 2.90 -30.29
CA ARG A 69 -4.80 1.89 -29.48
C ARG A 69 -3.72 2.47 -28.57
N ARG A 70 -2.96 3.46 -29.05
CA ARG A 70 -1.89 4.09 -28.28
C ARG A 70 -2.46 4.89 -27.10
N ILE A 71 -3.55 5.63 -27.30
CA ILE A 71 -4.24 6.37 -26.22
C ILE A 71 -4.81 5.41 -25.17
N TYR A 72 -5.39 4.29 -25.61
CA TYR A 72 -5.87 3.26 -24.71
C TYR A 72 -4.75 2.69 -23.82
N HIS A 73 -3.59 2.38 -24.41
CA HIS A 73 -2.43 1.91 -23.64
C HIS A 73 -1.93 2.95 -22.64
N LEU A 74 -1.87 4.23 -23.01
CA LEU A 74 -1.47 5.29 -22.09
C LEU A 74 -2.45 5.44 -20.91
N ASN A 75 -3.75 5.33 -21.16
CA ASN A 75 -4.75 5.33 -20.10
C ASN A 75 -4.57 4.15 -19.14
N ASN A 76 -4.28 2.96 -19.66
CA ASN A 76 -4.03 1.78 -18.82
C ASN A 76 -2.76 1.95 -17.96
N TYR A 77 -1.66 2.44 -18.55
CA TYR A 77 -0.44 2.72 -17.79
C TYR A 77 -0.65 3.80 -16.73
N LEU A 78 -1.44 4.84 -17.04
CA LEU A 78 -1.75 5.86 -16.05
C LEU A 78 -2.64 5.29 -14.94
N LEU A 79 -3.62 4.45 -15.27
CA LEU A 79 -4.48 3.79 -14.29
C LEU A 79 -3.66 2.91 -13.34
N GLU A 80 -2.73 2.11 -13.87
CA GLU A 80 -1.81 1.29 -13.06
C GLU A 80 -0.96 2.16 -12.11
N ALA A 81 -0.46 3.31 -12.59
CA ALA A 81 0.28 4.25 -11.75
C ALA A 81 -0.58 4.83 -10.62
N VAL A 82 -1.84 5.18 -10.92
CA VAL A 82 -2.80 5.67 -9.94
C VAL A 82 -3.13 4.59 -8.91
N GLU A 83 -3.35 3.34 -9.32
CA GLU A 83 -3.60 2.22 -8.41
C GLU A 83 -2.42 1.97 -7.46
N LYS A 84 -1.19 2.00 -7.99
CA LYS A 84 0.04 1.90 -7.17
C LYS A 84 0.15 3.04 -6.16
N PHE A 85 -0.17 4.27 -6.57
CA PHE A 85 -0.18 5.42 -5.68
C PHE A 85 -1.23 5.25 -4.56
N LEU A 86 -2.45 4.84 -4.89
CA LEU A 86 -3.50 4.61 -3.88
C LEU A 86 -3.11 3.52 -2.88
N ALA A 87 -2.49 2.44 -3.37
CA ALA A 87 -1.94 1.40 -2.50
C ALA A 87 -0.82 1.94 -1.59
N GLN A 88 0.06 2.80 -2.12
CA GLN A 88 1.10 3.47 -1.34
C GLN A 88 0.48 4.36 -0.26
N GLU A 89 -0.54 5.17 -0.55
CA GLU A 89 -1.21 6.03 0.45
C GLU A 89 -1.82 5.20 1.59
N MET A 90 -2.38 4.02 1.30
CA MET A 90 -2.85 3.09 2.31
C MET A 90 -1.71 2.46 3.12
N TRP A 91 -0.58 2.21 2.47
CA TRP A 91 0.62 1.70 3.12
C TRP A 91 1.27 2.74 4.06
N GLU A 92 1.24 4.02 3.70
CA GLU A 92 1.72 5.12 4.55
C GLU A 92 0.97 5.23 5.88
N GLN A 93 -0.27 4.75 5.92
CA GLN A 93 -1.09 4.74 7.13
C GLN A 93 -0.83 3.51 8.02
N ARG A 94 0.09 2.61 7.65
CA ARG A 94 0.39 1.36 8.35
C ARG A 94 1.85 1.28 8.80
N PRO A 95 2.29 2.14 9.74
CA PRO A 95 3.70 2.22 10.14
C PRO A 95 4.25 0.91 10.71
N HIS A 96 3.43 0.10 11.39
CA HIS A 96 3.88 -1.19 11.91
C HIS A 96 4.20 -2.20 10.80
N ASP A 97 3.38 -2.23 9.76
CA ASP A 97 3.62 -3.08 8.60
C ASP A 97 4.89 -2.61 7.84
N GLN A 98 5.11 -1.30 7.73
CA GLN A 98 6.33 -0.72 7.16
C GLN A 98 7.60 -1.13 7.93
N HIS A 99 7.55 -1.01 9.26
CA HIS A 99 8.66 -1.40 10.10
C HIS A 99 8.96 -2.89 9.96
N LEU A 100 7.93 -3.74 9.97
CA LEU A 100 8.06 -5.18 9.76
C LEU A 100 8.72 -5.48 8.41
N ALA A 101 8.22 -4.89 7.33
CA ALA A 101 8.80 -5.07 5.99
C ALA A 101 10.28 -4.66 5.95
N THR A 102 10.65 -3.59 6.66
CA THR A 102 12.04 -3.14 6.76
C THR A 102 12.90 -4.16 7.50
N VAL A 103 12.43 -4.68 8.65
CA VAL A 103 13.13 -5.75 9.39
C VAL A 103 13.37 -6.96 8.50
N GLU A 104 12.34 -7.41 7.81
CA GLU A 104 12.39 -8.58 6.93
C GLU A 104 13.41 -8.38 5.80
N HIS A 105 13.40 -7.22 5.13
CA HIS A 105 14.35 -6.94 4.05
C HIS A 105 15.79 -6.88 4.55
N LEU A 106 16.05 -6.22 5.69
CA LEU A 106 17.38 -6.19 6.31
C LEU A 106 17.87 -7.60 6.66
N ARG A 107 17.00 -8.45 7.19
CA ARG A 107 17.30 -9.86 7.50
C ARG A 107 17.60 -10.67 6.23
N ARG A 108 16.82 -10.48 5.16
CA ARG A 108 17.05 -11.14 3.85
C ARG A 108 18.37 -10.72 3.22
N LEU A 109 18.79 -9.48 3.42
CA LEU A 109 20.11 -8.95 3.04
C LEU A 109 21.26 -9.42 3.97
N GLN A 110 20.98 -10.26 4.97
CA GLN A 110 21.95 -10.77 5.95
C GLN A 110 22.59 -9.69 6.83
N LEU A 111 21.97 -8.52 6.95
CA LEU A 111 22.44 -7.39 7.77
C LEU A 111 21.98 -7.55 9.22
N ARG A 112 22.57 -8.51 9.94
CA ARG A 112 22.08 -8.99 11.26
C ARG A 112 21.99 -7.90 12.33
N ARG A 113 22.99 -7.01 12.38
CA ARG A 113 23.04 -5.95 13.40
C ARG A 113 21.95 -4.91 13.13
N GLU A 114 21.78 -4.55 11.87
CA GLU A 114 20.81 -3.58 11.39
C GLU A 114 19.38 -4.14 11.55
N SER A 115 19.16 -5.42 11.19
CA SER A 115 17.87 -6.10 11.39
C SER A 115 17.51 -6.20 12.88
N ALA A 116 18.46 -6.55 13.76
CA ALA A 116 18.24 -6.59 15.21
C ALA A 116 17.90 -5.19 15.77
N SER A 117 18.58 -4.14 15.29
CA SER A 117 18.30 -2.77 15.69
C SER A 117 16.93 -2.30 15.24
N MET A 118 16.58 -2.57 13.98
CA MET A 118 15.28 -2.22 13.42
C MET A 118 14.14 -3.00 14.10
N LEU A 119 14.36 -4.26 14.46
CA LEU A 119 13.39 -5.09 15.19
C LEU A 119 13.09 -4.50 16.57
N ARG A 120 14.11 -4.09 17.33
CA ARG A 120 13.91 -3.41 18.63
C ARG A 120 13.14 -2.10 18.47
N TYR A 121 13.47 -1.33 17.43
CA TYR A 121 12.75 -0.10 17.12
C TYR A 121 11.27 -0.38 16.77
N ALA A 122 11.01 -1.35 15.90
CA ALA A 122 9.67 -1.76 15.50
C ALA A 122 8.81 -2.19 16.70
N ARG A 123 9.36 -3.02 17.60
CA ARG A 123 8.69 -3.43 18.84
C ARG A 123 8.34 -2.26 19.74
N LYS A 124 9.31 -1.37 20.00
CA LYS A 124 9.07 -0.17 20.81
C LYS A 124 7.97 0.73 20.23
N ARG A 125 7.90 0.86 18.90
CA ARG A 125 6.85 1.62 18.22
C ARG A 125 5.49 0.95 18.31
N LEU A 126 5.45 -0.39 18.20
CA LEU A 126 4.23 -1.17 18.37
C LEU A 126 3.72 -1.08 19.81
N GLU A 127 4.58 -1.29 20.81
CA GLU A 127 4.27 -1.14 22.23
C GLU A 127 3.80 0.28 22.61
N ALA A 128 4.25 1.32 21.91
CA ALA A 128 3.79 2.68 22.15
C ALA A 128 2.39 2.98 21.56
N ASP A 129 1.86 2.13 20.69
CA ASP A 129 0.54 2.35 20.08
C ASP A 129 -0.56 2.19 21.15
N PRO A 130 -1.49 3.14 21.34
CA PRO A 130 -2.59 2.94 22.28
C PRO A 130 -3.62 1.88 21.81
N GLN A 131 -3.68 1.57 20.52
CA GLN A 131 -4.67 0.64 19.96
C GLN A 131 -4.20 -0.81 20.08
N ARG A 132 -4.79 -1.56 21.02
CA ARG A 132 -4.52 -3.00 21.25
C ARG A 132 -5.56 -3.91 20.58
N GLY A 133 -5.86 -3.63 19.32
CA GLY A 133 -6.83 -4.41 18.54
C GLY A 133 -6.22 -5.64 17.85
N ALA A 134 -7.02 -6.31 17.01
CA ALA A 134 -6.55 -7.45 16.22
C ALA A 134 -5.33 -7.14 15.32
N ALA A 135 -5.24 -5.92 14.79
CA ALA A 135 -4.09 -5.48 14.01
C ALA A 135 -2.80 -5.43 14.83
N TYR A 136 -2.88 -4.93 16.08
CA TYR A 136 -1.74 -4.88 17.00
C TYR A 136 -1.19 -6.29 17.27
N HIS A 137 -2.05 -7.22 17.68
CA HIS A 137 -1.60 -8.57 18.02
C HIS A 137 -1.08 -9.34 16.80
N ARG A 138 -1.62 -9.07 15.61
CA ARG A 138 -1.06 -9.58 14.37
C ARG A 138 0.36 -9.05 14.12
N SER A 139 0.59 -7.73 14.27
CA SER A 139 1.93 -7.15 14.11
C SER A 139 2.91 -7.67 15.16
N GLU A 140 2.45 -7.89 16.40
CA GLU A 140 3.24 -8.44 17.50
C GLU A 140 3.74 -9.85 17.17
N TYR A 141 2.83 -10.74 16.76
CA TYR A 141 3.17 -12.08 16.28
C TYR A 141 4.18 -12.04 15.13
N LEU A 142 3.97 -11.18 14.12
CA LEU A 142 4.88 -11.11 12.97
C LEU A 142 6.29 -10.62 13.36
N LEU A 143 6.41 -9.67 14.31
CA LEU A 143 7.71 -9.26 14.84
C LEU A 143 8.35 -10.36 15.72
N GLN A 144 7.55 -11.20 16.39
CA GLN A 144 8.05 -12.38 17.09
C GLN A 144 8.58 -13.43 16.11
N LEU A 145 7.89 -13.63 15.00
CA LEU A 145 8.32 -14.54 13.93
C LEU A 145 9.63 -14.05 13.28
N GLU A 146 9.76 -12.75 13.01
CA GLU A 146 11.00 -12.18 12.48
C GLU A 146 12.18 -12.28 13.47
N SER A 147 11.91 -12.12 14.78
CA SER A 147 12.89 -12.38 15.84
C SER A 147 13.39 -13.83 15.82
N TYR A 148 12.45 -14.77 15.67
CA TYR A 148 12.76 -16.19 15.53
C TYR A 148 13.67 -16.43 14.32
N TYR A 149 13.32 -15.94 13.13
CA TYR A 149 14.15 -16.11 11.93
C TYR A 149 15.55 -15.50 12.06
N LEU A 150 15.66 -14.35 12.71
CA LEU A 150 16.97 -13.74 12.96
C LEU A 150 17.82 -14.60 13.90
N SER A 151 17.24 -15.16 14.96
CA SER A 151 17.95 -16.06 15.88
C SER A 151 18.47 -17.33 15.20
N GLN A 152 17.72 -17.86 14.21
CA GLN A 152 18.15 -19.00 13.40
C GLN A 152 19.38 -18.64 12.55
N GLN A 153 19.40 -17.45 11.93
CA GLN A 153 20.57 -16.99 11.17
C GLN A 153 21.83 -16.83 12.04
N GLU A 154 21.66 -16.50 13.32
CA GLU A 154 22.75 -16.40 14.28
C GLU A 154 23.27 -17.76 14.80
N GLY A 155 22.65 -18.87 14.41
CA GLY A 155 22.98 -20.20 14.94
C GLY A 155 22.55 -20.40 16.40
N ARG A 156 21.66 -19.52 16.90
CA ARG A 156 21.13 -19.55 18.28
C ARG A 156 19.82 -20.33 18.37
N THR A 157 19.67 -21.38 17.57
CA THR A 157 18.45 -22.20 17.45
C THR A 157 17.95 -22.75 18.79
N ARG A 158 18.84 -23.01 19.77
CA ARG A 158 18.47 -23.53 21.09
C ARG A 158 17.82 -22.50 22.04
N SER A 159 17.90 -21.19 21.75
CA SER A 159 17.33 -20.14 22.61
C SER A 159 16.13 -19.43 21.98
N ALA A 160 15.67 -19.87 20.81
CA ALA A 160 14.51 -19.28 20.15
C ALA A 160 13.26 -19.73 20.91
N ASN A 161 12.57 -18.80 21.58
CA ASN A 161 11.41 -19.10 22.41
C ASN A 161 10.17 -19.40 21.54
N VAL A 162 10.09 -20.64 21.03
CA VAL A 162 8.99 -21.11 20.18
C VAL A 162 7.65 -21.02 20.91
N GLN A 163 7.63 -21.20 22.24
CA GLN A 163 6.41 -21.10 23.03
C GLN A 163 5.82 -19.69 22.97
N GLU A 164 6.63 -18.66 23.20
CA GLU A 164 6.18 -17.26 23.12
C GLU A 164 5.70 -16.88 21.71
N LEU A 165 6.31 -17.45 20.66
CA LEU A 165 5.81 -17.29 19.30
C LEU A 165 4.39 -17.86 19.15
N THR A 166 4.17 -19.11 19.59
CA THR A 166 2.85 -19.74 19.56
C THR A 166 1.82 -18.96 20.38
N ASP A 167 2.19 -18.52 21.58
CA ASP A 167 1.27 -17.75 22.45
C ASP A 167 0.84 -16.44 21.75
N THR A 168 1.76 -15.72 21.09
CA THR A 168 1.41 -14.50 20.34
C THR A 168 0.56 -14.78 19.10
N GLU A 169 0.77 -15.92 18.44
CA GLU A 169 -0.05 -16.36 17.31
C GLU A 169 -1.50 -16.65 17.74
N ASP A 170 -1.66 -17.37 18.85
CA ASP A 170 -2.96 -17.72 19.41
C ASP A 170 -3.76 -16.47 19.78
N VAL A 171 -3.12 -15.49 20.44
CA VAL A 171 -3.77 -14.20 20.76
C VAL A 171 -4.21 -13.48 19.48
N ALA A 172 -3.33 -13.37 18.48
CA ALA A 172 -3.65 -12.73 17.21
C ALA A 172 -4.83 -13.42 16.49
N PHE A 173 -4.84 -14.75 16.49
CA PHE A 173 -5.90 -15.57 15.92
C PHE A 173 -7.24 -15.36 16.64
N ILE A 174 -7.25 -15.45 17.97
CA ILE A 174 -8.45 -15.28 18.79
C ILE A 174 -9.03 -13.87 18.62
N CYS A 175 -8.21 -12.83 18.67
CA CYS A 175 -8.67 -11.44 18.46
C CYS A 175 -9.32 -11.26 17.08
N SER A 176 -8.73 -11.84 16.03
CA SER A 176 -9.29 -11.81 14.67
C SER A 176 -10.62 -12.57 14.59
N LYS A 177 -10.70 -13.74 15.24
CA LYS A 177 -11.90 -14.57 15.28
C LYS A 177 -13.05 -13.87 16.01
N LEU A 178 -12.79 -13.26 17.15
CA LEU A 178 -13.77 -12.49 17.92
C LEU A 178 -14.30 -11.30 17.12
N ARG A 179 -13.42 -10.51 16.48
CA ARG A 179 -13.84 -9.39 15.61
C ARG A 179 -14.80 -9.85 14.51
N THR A 180 -14.47 -10.95 13.84
CA THR A 180 -15.33 -11.52 12.79
C THR A 180 -16.66 -12.05 13.37
N GLY A 181 -16.62 -12.67 14.54
CA GLY A 181 -17.82 -13.13 15.25
C GLY A 181 -18.77 -11.98 15.60
N CYS A 182 -18.24 -10.86 16.13
CA CYS A 182 -19.03 -9.67 16.41
C CYS A 182 -19.69 -9.11 15.14
N LEU A 183 -18.94 -9.03 14.03
CA LEU A 183 -19.47 -8.59 12.74
C LEU A 183 -20.65 -9.47 12.29
N LEU A 184 -20.52 -10.79 12.41
CA LEU A 184 -21.58 -11.74 12.07
C LEU A 184 -22.84 -11.53 12.92
N LEU A 185 -22.67 -11.37 14.24
CA LEU A 185 -23.78 -11.10 15.15
C LEU A 185 -24.48 -9.77 14.83
N SER A 186 -23.71 -8.71 14.54
CA SER A 186 -24.26 -7.43 14.11
C SER A 186 -25.06 -7.55 12.80
N HIS A 187 -24.52 -8.28 11.81
CA HIS A 187 -25.23 -8.53 10.56
C HIS A 187 -26.54 -9.29 10.78
N GLN A 188 -26.52 -10.35 11.61
CA GLN A 188 -27.72 -11.12 11.93
C GLN A 188 -28.78 -10.29 12.67
N ALA A 189 -28.36 -9.38 13.56
CA ALA A 189 -29.28 -8.52 14.29
C ALA A 189 -29.98 -7.49 13.39
N VAL A 190 -29.27 -6.96 12.39
CA VAL A 190 -29.83 -5.98 11.44
C VAL A 190 -30.65 -6.67 10.34
N SER A 191 -30.20 -7.82 9.83
CA SER A 191 -30.89 -8.56 8.76
C SER A 191 -32.18 -9.26 9.21
N LYS A 192 -32.42 -9.38 10.53
CA LYS A 192 -33.67 -9.92 11.09
C LYS A 192 -34.76 -8.86 11.28
N ARG A 193 -34.48 -7.59 10.97
CA ARG A 193 -35.50 -6.52 10.85
C ARG A 193 -35.92 -6.39 9.39
#